data_AF-A0A2D1TWX9-F1
#
_entry.id   AF-A0A2D1TWX9-F1
#
_cell.length_a   1.000
_cell.length_b   1.000
_cell.length_c   1.000
_cell.angle_alpha   90.00
_cell.angle_beta   90.00
_cell.angle_gamma   90.00
#
_symmetry.space_group_name_H-M   'P 1'
#
loop_
_entity.id
_entity.type
_entity.pdbx_description
1 polymer ?
#
loop_
_entity_poly.entity_id
_entity_poly.type
_entity_poly.pdbx_seq_one_letter_code
_entity_poly.pdbx_strand_id
1 'polypeptide(L)'
;MAEITPRRIMFEDLRGFAGLDYHDACCLLLSVRPVAGGMSPRESLEVMHRSSIMRNYVDIVPSKTNPSHFGDLQNASLNVMARLAARQGSGAASRVKIADHYRGPAAHAMADAFDAWGLSGQTYLNAVRCIDMAVLPAGKDRVALFVMLFVVAGCLQDPTRAAELVEDFLERCMGGHFSSTTLRLDNGKNDCAFVTSPVDSASTTLGLILREGSVVRLPAYELSQDPEGTVIGYLPTGTNVIGAPDGCVSARHLRIWCEGGRWYAQGLGSTAGTVLKRGVEDLTVVEPPSSEAGPGREYPPVEIKVGDELCLGGKVTYIVARGKIG
;
A
#
# COMPACT_ATOMS: atom_id res chain seq x y z
N MET A 1 -29.50 4.74 6.42
CA MET A 1 -29.37 3.97 5.15
C MET A 1 -28.26 2.96 5.37
N ALA A 2 -28.36 1.74 4.86
CA ALA A 2 -27.25 0.79 5.00
C ALA A 2 -26.03 1.34 4.23
N GLU A 3 -24.89 1.47 4.91
CA GLU A 3 -23.65 1.94 4.29
C GLU A 3 -23.18 0.92 3.24
N ILE A 4 -22.86 1.40 2.05
CA ILE A 4 -22.36 0.55 0.96
C ILE A 4 -20.99 0.02 1.37
N THR A 5 -20.80 -1.29 1.26
CA THR A 5 -19.54 -1.93 1.66
C THR A 5 -18.49 -1.83 0.55
N PRO A 6 -17.18 -1.89 0.88
CA PRO A 6 -16.10 -1.97 -0.12
C PRO A 6 -16.31 -3.10 -1.13
N ARG A 7 -16.80 -4.26 -0.65
CA ARG A 7 -17.14 -5.39 -1.52
C ARG A 7 -18.27 -5.06 -2.49
N ARG A 8 -19.30 -4.35 -2.02
CA ARG A 8 -20.40 -3.92 -2.88
C ARG A 8 -19.94 -2.96 -3.96
N ILE A 9 -19.09 -1.98 -3.63
CA ILE A 9 -18.44 -1.08 -4.60
C ILE A 9 -17.72 -1.90 -5.67
N MET A 10 -16.90 -2.89 -5.26
CA MET A 10 -16.19 -3.74 -6.21
C MET A 10 -17.15 -4.45 -7.19
N PHE A 11 -18.19 -5.12 -6.69
CA PHE A 11 -19.12 -5.85 -7.56
C PHE A 11 -19.94 -4.93 -8.46
N GLU A 12 -20.35 -3.76 -7.99
CA GLU A 12 -21.06 -2.78 -8.81
C GLU A 12 -20.16 -2.21 -9.91
N ASP A 13 -18.89 -1.95 -9.59
CA ASP A 13 -17.89 -1.52 -10.57
C ASP A 13 -17.61 -2.60 -11.62
N LEU A 14 -17.37 -3.85 -11.20
CA LEU A 14 -17.17 -4.97 -12.13
C LEU A 14 -18.38 -5.17 -13.05
N ARG A 15 -19.59 -4.93 -12.55
CA ARG A 15 -20.81 -4.95 -13.37
C ARG A 15 -20.90 -3.78 -14.33
N GLY A 16 -20.69 -2.56 -13.84
CA GLY A 16 -20.79 -1.33 -14.64
C GLY A 16 -19.69 -1.22 -15.69
N PHE A 17 -18.43 -1.42 -15.28
CA PHE A 17 -17.23 -1.15 -16.06
C PHE A 17 -16.62 -2.39 -16.72
N ALA A 18 -16.59 -3.54 -16.05
CA ALA A 18 -16.04 -4.80 -16.62
C ALA A 18 -17.09 -5.65 -17.36
N GLY A 19 -18.37 -5.47 -17.05
CA GLY A 19 -19.50 -6.14 -17.74
C GLY A 19 -19.79 -7.51 -17.22
N LEU A 20 -19.29 -7.80 -16.03
CA LEU A 20 -19.50 -9.04 -15.33
C LEU A 20 -20.78 -8.91 -14.52
N ASP A 21 -21.75 -9.79 -14.75
CA ASP A 21 -22.83 -9.89 -13.78
C ASP A 21 -22.29 -10.44 -12.44
N TYR A 22 -23.12 -10.45 -11.40
CA TYR A 22 -22.67 -10.91 -10.08
C TYR A 22 -22.27 -12.38 -10.08
N HIS A 23 -22.89 -13.21 -10.93
CA HIS A 23 -22.57 -14.62 -11.02
C HIS A 23 -21.20 -14.80 -11.67
N ASP A 24 -20.96 -14.17 -12.83
CA ASP A 24 -19.69 -14.19 -13.55
C ASP A 24 -18.53 -13.64 -12.70
N ALA A 25 -18.76 -12.53 -11.99
CA ALA A 25 -17.77 -11.98 -11.06
C ALA A 25 -17.46 -12.98 -9.94
N CYS A 26 -18.48 -13.61 -9.34
CA CYS A 26 -18.27 -14.64 -8.32
C CYS A 26 -17.52 -15.86 -8.89
N CYS A 27 -17.81 -16.30 -10.13
CA CYS A 27 -17.09 -17.40 -10.76
C CYS A 27 -15.60 -17.11 -10.92
N LEU A 28 -15.21 -15.86 -11.17
CA LEU A 28 -13.80 -15.48 -11.25
C LEU A 28 -13.11 -15.43 -9.88
N LEU A 29 -13.83 -14.97 -8.85
CA LEU A 29 -13.26 -14.61 -7.55
C LEU A 29 -13.30 -15.75 -6.52
N LEU A 30 -14.33 -16.60 -6.56
CA LEU A 30 -14.58 -17.60 -5.52
C LEU A 30 -13.67 -18.83 -5.64
N SER A 31 -13.35 -19.38 -4.48
CA SER A 31 -12.52 -20.56 -4.33
C SER A 31 -13.23 -21.81 -4.85
N VAL A 32 -12.46 -22.66 -5.55
CA VAL A 32 -12.83 -24.04 -5.89
C VAL A 32 -12.55 -25.02 -4.75
N ARG A 33 -11.93 -24.56 -3.65
CA ARG A 33 -11.62 -25.43 -2.52
C ARG A 33 -12.84 -25.53 -1.59
N PRO A 34 -13.23 -26.75 -1.18
CA PRO A 34 -14.23 -26.96 -0.15
C PRO A 34 -13.93 -26.17 1.12
N VAL A 35 -14.95 -25.50 1.67
CA VAL A 35 -14.86 -24.96 3.03
C VAL A 35 -15.37 -26.05 3.98
N ALA A 36 -14.50 -26.59 4.83
CA ALA A 36 -14.81 -27.55 5.90
C ALA A 36 -15.84 -28.65 5.52
N GLY A 37 -15.50 -29.52 4.57
CA GLY A 37 -16.24 -30.76 4.29
C GLY A 37 -17.52 -30.63 3.46
N GLY A 38 -17.84 -29.45 2.93
CA GLY A 38 -18.99 -29.20 2.04
C GLY A 38 -18.61 -28.80 0.62
N MET A 39 -19.58 -28.30 -0.16
CA MET A 39 -19.32 -27.70 -1.48
C MET A 39 -18.37 -26.51 -1.38
N SER A 40 -17.56 -26.31 -2.41
CA SER A 40 -16.75 -25.09 -2.54
C SER A 40 -17.65 -23.86 -2.76
N PRO A 41 -17.19 -22.65 -2.38
CA PRO A 41 -17.91 -21.40 -2.64
C PRO A 41 -18.30 -21.26 -4.11
N ARG A 42 -17.44 -21.69 -5.04
CA ARG A 42 -17.72 -21.64 -6.47
C ARG A 42 -18.80 -22.64 -6.92
N GLU A 43 -18.76 -23.89 -6.46
CA GLU A 43 -19.80 -24.90 -6.76
C GLU A 43 -21.16 -24.47 -6.21
N SER A 44 -21.18 -23.78 -5.06
CA SER A 44 -22.42 -23.32 -4.47
C SER A 44 -23.20 -22.32 -5.34
N LEU A 45 -22.54 -21.67 -6.31
CA LEU A 45 -23.20 -20.77 -7.25
C LEU A 45 -24.20 -21.49 -8.17
N GLU A 46 -23.93 -22.75 -8.52
CA GLU A 46 -24.76 -23.53 -9.47
C GLU A 46 -26.17 -23.77 -8.94
N VAL A 47 -26.33 -23.78 -7.61
CA VAL A 47 -27.60 -24.01 -6.91
C VAL A 47 -28.20 -22.74 -6.33
N MET A 48 -27.54 -21.58 -6.49
CA MET A 48 -27.99 -20.31 -5.91
C MET A 48 -28.71 -19.42 -6.93
N HIS A 49 -29.87 -18.91 -6.54
CA HIS A 49 -30.51 -17.80 -7.24
C HIS A 49 -29.79 -16.47 -6.97
N ARG A 50 -30.02 -15.49 -7.85
CA ARG A 50 -29.38 -14.16 -7.79
C ARG A 50 -29.46 -13.47 -6.43
N SER A 51 -30.60 -13.52 -5.75
CA SER A 51 -30.78 -12.93 -4.42
C SER A 51 -29.89 -13.61 -3.36
N SER A 52 -29.69 -14.91 -3.47
CA SER A 52 -28.77 -15.67 -2.61
C SER A 52 -27.31 -15.29 -2.85
N ILE A 53 -26.90 -15.13 -4.12
CA ILE A 53 -25.54 -14.68 -4.47
C ILE A 53 -25.26 -13.31 -3.85
N MET A 54 -26.20 -12.38 -4.00
CA MET A 54 -26.07 -11.04 -3.44
C MET A 54 -25.92 -11.10 -1.92
N ARG A 55 -26.81 -11.82 -1.22
CA ARG A 55 -26.77 -11.93 0.24
C ARG A 55 -25.52 -12.62 0.78
N ASN A 56 -25.01 -13.64 0.08
CA ASN A 56 -23.95 -14.50 0.58
C ASN A 56 -22.53 -14.04 0.18
N TYR A 57 -22.40 -13.31 -0.92
CA TYR A 57 -21.10 -12.91 -1.46
C TYR A 57 -20.94 -11.42 -1.68
N VAL A 58 -21.99 -10.69 -2.06
CA VAL A 58 -21.87 -9.26 -2.43
C VAL A 58 -22.12 -8.35 -1.22
N ASP A 59 -23.26 -8.51 -0.56
CA ASP A 59 -23.76 -7.65 0.51
C ASP A 59 -23.25 -8.11 1.89
N ILE A 60 -21.94 -8.32 1.97
CA ILE A 60 -21.27 -8.77 3.19
C ILE A 60 -20.52 -7.60 3.80
N VAL A 61 -20.80 -7.34 5.07
CA VAL A 61 -20.11 -6.30 5.86
C VAL A 61 -18.67 -6.71 6.19
N PRO A 62 -17.74 -5.75 6.38
CA PRO A 62 -16.32 -6.05 6.62
C PRO A 62 -16.07 -7.07 7.74
N SER A 63 -16.76 -6.95 8.87
CA SER A 63 -16.62 -7.85 10.04
C SER A 63 -17.05 -9.30 9.81
N LYS A 64 -17.80 -9.58 8.74
CA LYS A 64 -18.24 -10.93 8.34
C LYS A 64 -17.45 -11.48 7.15
N THR A 65 -16.35 -10.83 6.78
CA THR A 65 -15.51 -11.31 5.68
C THR A 65 -14.84 -12.62 6.05
N ASN A 66 -15.01 -13.62 5.19
CA ASN A 66 -14.26 -14.87 5.23
C ASN A 66 -13.30 -14.93 4.04
N PRO A 67 -11.99 -14.68 4.23
CA PRO A 67 -11.00 -14.73 3.15
C PRO A 67 -10.95 -16.07 2.43
N SER A 68 -11.27 -17.19 3.10
CA SER A 68 -11.24 -18.53 2.50
C SER A 68 -12.31 -18.75 1.43
N HIS A 69 -13.31 -17.87 1.33
CA HIS A 69 -14.30 -17.91 0.25
C HIS A 69 -13.69 -17.59 -1.11
N PHE A 70 -12.59 -16.84 -1.13
CA PHE A 70 -11.94 -16.40 -2.35
C PHE A 70 -10.81 -17.35 -2.74
N GLY A 71 -10.62 -17.51 -4.05
CA GLY A 71 -9.56 -18.32 -4.62
C GLY A 71 -8.23 -17.59 -4.64
N ASP A 72 -7.42 -17.89 -5.65
CA ASP A 72 -6.22 -17.12 -5.94
C ASP A 72 -6.60 -15.73 -6.49
N LEU A 73 -6.55 -14.72 -5.63
CA LEU A 73 -6.93 -13.36 -5.97
C LEU A 73 -5.99 -12.71 -7.00
N GLN A 74 -4.74 -13.16 -7.13
CA GLN A 74 -3.82 -12.64 -8.15
C GLN A 74 -4.29 -13.10 -9.53
N ASN A 75 -4.51 -14.41 -9.69
CA ASN A 75 -5.03 -15.00 -10.91
C ASN A 75 -6.44 -14.48 -11.25
N ALA A 76 -7.31 -14.33 -10.24
CA ALA A 76 -8.63 -13.76 -10.42
C ALA A 76 -8.57 -12.31 -10.95
N SER A 77 -7.66 -11.48 -10.42
CA SER A 77 -7.46 -10.10 -10.87
C SER A 77 -6.97 -10.01 -12.31
N LEU A 78 -6.07 -10.91 -12.73
CA LEU A 78 -5.62 -11.01 -14.13
C LEU A 78 -6.76 -11.43 -15.07
N ASN A 79 -7.63 -12.34 -14.63
CA ASN A 79 -8.81 -12.73 -15.40
C ASN A 79 -9.83 -11.58 -15.51
N VAL A 80 -10.03 -10.80 -14.44
CA VAL A 80 -10.83 -9.57 -14.47
C VAL A 80 -10.24 -8.56 -15.44
N MET A 81 -8.92 -8.38 -15.42
CA MET A 81 -8.21 -7.54 -16.38
C MET A 81 -8.42 -7.99 -17.83
N ALA A 82 -8.35 -9.30 -18.11
CA ALA A 82 -8.62 -9.82 -19.45
C ALA A 82 -10.06 -9.50 -19.91
N ARG A 83 -11.04 -9.56 -18.99
CA ARG A 83 -12.43 -9.16 -19.26
C ARG A 83 -12.58 -7.66 -19.51
N LEU A 84 -11.89 -6.83 -18.73
CA LEU A 84 -11.82 -5.38 -18.94
C LEU A 84 -11.23 -5.04 -20.31
N ALA A 85 -10.13 -5.69 -20.70
CA ALA A 85 -9.52 -5.49 -22.02
C ALA A 85 -10.47 -5.93 -23.15
N ALA A 86 -11.18 -7.05 -22.98
CA ALA A 86 -12.18 -7.51 -23.96
C ALA A 86 -13.35 -6.51 -24.11
N ARG A 87 -13.79 -5.89 -23.02
CA ARG A 87 -14.93 -4.95 -23.03
C ARG A 87 -14.56 -3.54 -23.49
N GLN A 88 -13.42 -3.02 -23.03
CA GLN A 88 -12.98 -1.66 -23.33
C GLN A 88 -12.19 -1.57 -24.65
N GLY A 89 -11.86 -2.72 -25.24
CA GLY A 89 -11.07 -2.84 -26.47
C GLY A 89 -9.59 -3.08 -26.20
N SER A 90 -8.85 -3.52 -27.22
CA SER A 90 -7.41 -3.74 -27.15
C SER A 90 -6.63 -2.48 -27.53
N GLY A 91 -5.55 -2.18 -26.81
CA GLY A 91 -4.59 -1.14 -27.19
C GLY A 91 -4.28 -0.13 -26.08
N ALA A 92 -3.38 0.80 -26.38
CA ALA A 92 -2.88 1.78 -25.40
C ALA A 92 -3.98 2.69 -24.84
N ALA A 93 -4.90 3.18 -25.69
CA ALA A 93 -5.99 4.06 -25.26
C ALA A 93 -6.96 3.38 -24.28
N SER A 94 -7.31 2.11 -24.53
CA SER A 94 -8.14 1.31 -23.61
C SER A 94 -7.44 1.07 -22.28
N ARG A 95 -6.14 0.76 -22.30
CA ARG A 95 -5.33 0.62 -21.08
C ARG A 95 -5.30 1.90 -20.25
N VAL A 96 -5.11 3.05 -20.89
CA VAL A 96 -5.16 4.37 -20.21
C VAL A 96 -6.53 4.58 -19.57
N LYS A 97 -7.61 4.29 -20.29
CA LYS A 97 -8.98 4.39 -19.74
C LYS A 97 -9.19 3.49 -18.52
N ILE A 98 -8.70 2.26 -18.54
CA ILE A 98 -8.79 1.33 -17.40
C ILE A 98 -7.95 1.86 -16.23
N ALA A 99 -6.71 2.32 -16.47
CA ALA A 99 -5.88 2.92 -15.43
C ALA A 99 -6.56 4.15 -14.80
N ASP A 100 -7.05 5.08 -15.61
CA ASP A 100 -7.71 6.32 -15.15
C ASP A 100 -8.93 6.04 -14.29
N HIS A 101 -9.70 5.00 -14.64
CA HIS A 101 -10.84 4.56 -13.86
C HIS A 101 -10.43 4.04 -12.47
N TYR A 102 -9.46 3.12 -12.42
CA TYR A 102 -9.04 2.46 -11.18
C TYR A 102 -8.06 3.27 -10.31
N ARG A 103 -7.45 4.34 -10.85
CA ARG A 103 -6.70 5.34 -10.05
C ARG A 103 -7.52 6.58 -9.69
N GLY A 104 -8.71 6.71 -10.28
CA GLY A 104 -9.60 7.86 -10.15
C GLY A 104 -10.94 7.44 -9.56
N PRO A 105 -12.06 7.52 -10.30
CA PRO A 105 -13.42 7.35 -9.75
C PRO A 105 -13.62 6.09 -8.91
N ALA A 106 -13.17 4.92 -9.37
CA ALA A 106 -13.34 3.67 -8.63
C ALA A 106 -12.48 3.64 -7.34
N ALA A 107 -11.30 4.27 -7.38
CA ALA A 107 -10.44 4.36 -6.20
C ALA A 107 -11.06 5.22 -5.10
N HIS A 108 -11.64 6.37 -5.46
CA HIS A 108 -12.31 7.25 -4.49
C HIS A 108 -13.56 6.60 -3.91
N ALA A 109 -14.39 5.96 -4.76
CA ALA A 109 -15.58 5.24 -4.28
C ALA A 109 -15.22 4.09 -3.32
N MET A 110 -14.14 3.37 -3.57
CA MET A 110 -13.63 2.33 -2.67
C MET A 110 -13.12 2.93 -1.34
N ALA A 111 -12.39 4.04 -1.40
CA ALA A 111 -11.88 4.74 -0.22
C ALA A 111 -13.02 5.27 0.65
N ASP A 112 -14.02 5.95 0.06
CA ASP A 112 -15.21 6.43 0.76
C ASP A 112 -15.96 5.29 1.46
N ALA A 113 -16.04 4.13 0.82
CA ALA A 113 -16.66 2.93 1.42
C ALA A 113 -15.81 2.33 2.55
N PHE A 114 -14.49 2.47 2.54
CA PHE A 114 -13.66 2.11 3.69
C PHE A 114 -13.89 3.06 4.86
N ASP A 115 -13.87 4.37 4.61
CA ASP A 115 -14.06 5.39 5.63
C ASP A 115 -15.44 5.27 6.29
N ALA A 116 -16.49 5.00 5.51
CA ALA A 116 -17.85 4.76 6.03
C ALA A 116 -17.91 3.61 7.06
N TRP A 117 -17.04 2.60 6.90
CA TRP A 117 -16.98 1.44 7.80
C TRP A 117 -15.88 1.55 8.88
N GLY A 118 -15.33 2.74 9.10
CA GLY A 118 -14.28 3.00 10.11
C GLY A 118 -12.93 2.36 9.76
N LEU A 119 -12.71 2.05 8.47
CA LEU A 119 -11.43 1.61 7.93
C LEU A 119 -10.74 2.79 7.23
N SER A 120 -9.43 2.71 7.04
CA SER A 120 -8.68 3.80 6.40
C SER A 120 -8.77 3.74 4.87
N GLY A 121 -9.68 4.52 4.28
CA GLY A 121 -9.71 4.77 2.83
C GLY A 121 -8.43 5.43 2.32
N GLN A 122 -7.78 6.23 3.16
CA GLN A 122 -6.48 6.84 2.84
C GLN A 122 -5.36 5.80 2.65
N THR A 123 -5.37 4.71 3.41
CA THR A 123 -4.41 3.59 3.23
C THR A 123 -4.55 3.00 1.82
N TYR A 124 -5.80 2.83 1.36
CA TYR A 124 -6.08 2.38 0.01
C TYR A 124 -5.61 3.38 -1.06
N LEU A 125 -5.92 4.67 -0.91
CA LEU A 125 -5.46 5.71 -1.85
C LEU A 125 -3.94 5.87 -1.88
N ASN A 126 -3.27 5.67 -0.75
CA ASN A 126 -1.82 5.64 -0.68
C ASN A 126 -1.26 4.47 -1.50
N ALA A 127 -1.85 3.27 -1.40
CA ALA A 127 -1.46 2.14 -2.24
C ALA A 127 -1.67 2.41 -3.75
N VAL A 128 -2.77 3.06 -4.14
CA VAL A 128 -2.99 3.53 -5.52
C VAL A 128 -1.87 4.49 -5.96
N ARG A 129 -1.53 5.49 -5.14
CA ARG A 129 -0.46 6.43 -5.44
C ARG A 129 0.90 5.75 -5.55
N CYS A 130 1.18 4.79 -4.67
CA CYS A 130 2.38 3.98 -4.76
C CYS A 130 2.44 3.32 -6.14
N ILE A 131 1.41 2.57 -6.56
CA ILE A 131 1.35 1.92 -7.87
C ILE A 131 1.60 2.91 -9.02
N ASP A 132 1.00 4.11 -8.98
CA ASP A 132 1.19 5.15 -10.00
C ASP A 132 2.65 5.61 -10.12
N MET A 133 3.39 5.57 -9.01
CA MET A 133 4.80 5.92 -8.93
C MET A 133 5.75 4.73 -9.11
N ALA A 134 5.23 3.49 -9.18
CA ALA A 134 6.06 2.30 -9.32
C ALA A 134 6.85 2.34 -10.63
N VAL A 135 8.17 2.12 -10.54
CA VAL A 135 9.03 1.89 -11.71
C VAL A 135 8.90 0.43 -12.09
N LEU A 136 8.27 0.18 -13.24
CA LEU A 136 8.07 -1.17 -13.75
C LEU A 136 9.08 -1.46 -14.87
N PRO A 137 9.60 -2.69 -14.97
CA PRO A 137 10.42 -3.07 -16.11
C PRO A 137 9.68 -2.90 -17.44
N ALA A 138 10.46 -2.68 -18.50
CA ALA A 138 9.93 -2.47 -19.83
C ALA A 138 8.97 -3.60 -20.25
N GLY A 139 7.77 -3.22 -20.69
CA GLY A 139 6.74 -4.16 -21.14
C GLY A 139 5.80 -4.70 -20.05
N LYS A 140 6.02 -4.35 -18.77
CA LYS A 140 5.07 -4.67 -17.68
C LYS A 140 3.99 -3.59 -17.56
N ASP A 141 2.75 -4.02 -17.34
CA ASP A 141 1.59 -3.15 -17.37
C ASP A 141 1.13 -2.77 -15.96
N ARG A 142 1.24 -1.48 -15.62
CA ARG A 142 0.79 -0.93 -14.33
C ARG A 142 -0.70 -1.09 -14.10
N VAL A 143 -1.50 -1.15 -15.18
CA VAL A 143 -2.95 -1.33 -15.08
C VAL A 143 -3.29 -2.59 -14.26
N ALA A 144 -2.45 -3.64 -14.33
CA ALA A 144 -2.67 -4.90 -13.62
C ALA A 144 -2.65 -4.73 -12.11
N LEU A 145 -1.77 -3.84 -11.62
CA LEU A 145 -1.67 -3.52 -10.20
C LEU A 145 -2.89 -2.75 -9.70
N PHE A 146 -3.37 -1.77 -10.46
CA PHE A 146 -4.56 -1.02 -10.08
C PHE A 146 -5.81 -1.92 -10.00
N VAL A 147 -6.01 -2.78 -10.99
CA VAL A 147 -7.10 -3.74 -11.00
C VAL A 147 -6.96 -4.74 -9.85
N MET A 148 -5.75 -5.24 -9.60
CA MET A 148 -5.50 -6.16 -8.49
C MET A 148 -5.77 -5.51 -7.14
N LEU A 149 -5.27 -4.30 -6.89
CA LEU A 149 -5.54 -3.58 -5.66
C LEU A 149 -7.03 -3.42 -5.41
N PHE A 150 -7.79 -3.01 -6.44
CA PHE A 150 -9.23 -2.83 -6.35
C PHE A 150 -9.97 -4.15 -6.05
N VAL A 151 -9.62 -5.23 -6.76
CA VAL A 151 -10.24 -6.55 -6.58
C VAL A 151 -9.92 -7.15 -5.21
N VAL A 152 -8.65 -7.10 -4.79
CA VAL A 152 -8.23 -7.63 -3.49
C VAL A 152 -8.86 -6.83 -2.35
N ALA A 153 -8.88 -5.50 -2.45
CA ALA A 153 -9.52 -4.62 -1.47
C ALA A 153 -11.01 -4.92 -1.31
N GLY A 154 -11.75 -5.14 -2.40
CA GLY A 154 -13.17 -5.51 -2.33
C GLY A 154 -13.40 -6.93 -1.79
N CYS A 155 -12.56 -7.89 -2.17
CA CYS A 155 -12.68 -9.26 -1.69
C CYS A 155 -12.40 -9.36 -0.18
N LEU A 156 -11.29 -8.78 0.27
CA LEU A 156 -10.85 -8.87 1.66
C LEU A 156 -11.50 -7.82 2.57
N GLN A 157 -12.03 -6.74 2.01
CA GLN A 157 -12.56 -5.58 2.76
C GLN A 157 -11.56 -5.06 3.80
N ASP A 158 -10.28 -5.06 3.42
CA ASP A 158 -9.16 -4.66 4.25
C ASP A 158 -8.13 -3.93 3.36
N PRO A 159 -7.99 -2.59 3.51
CA PRO A 159 -7.12 -1.81 2.65
C PRO A 159 -5.63 -2.09 2.90
N THR A 160 -5.25 -2.47 4.12
CA THR A 160 -3.86 -2.79 4.49
C THR A 160 -3.45 -4.12 3.86
N ARG A 161 -4.25 -5.17 4.05
CA ARG A 161 -3.97 -6.48 3.44
C ARG A 161 -3.97 -6.43 1.91
N ALA A 162 -4.79 -5.57 1.31
CA ALA A 162 -4.79 -5.37 -0.13
C ALA A 162 -3.49 -4.73 -0.63
N ALA A 163 -3.00 -3.71 0.08
CA ALA A 163 -1.71 -3.09 -0.23
C ALA A 163 -0.56 -4.11 -0.10
N GLU A 164 -0.52 -4.88 0.98
CA GLU A 164 0.49 -5.92 1.22
C GLU A 164 0.52 -6.97 0.10
N LEU A 165 -0.64 -7.47 -0.34
CA LEU A 165 -0.71 -8.49 -1.40
C LEU A 165 -0.29 -7.98 -2.77
N VAL A 166 -0.57 -6.71 -3.08
CA VAL A 166 -0.16 -6.10 -4.35
C VAL A 166 1.32 -5.78 -4.36
N GLU A 167 1.87 -5.35 -3.22
CA GLU A 167 3.31 -5.16 -3.03
C GLU A 167 4.06 -6.50 -3.21
N ASP A 168 3.60 -7.56 -2.54
CA ASP A 168 4.13 -8.93 -2.70
C ASP A 168 4.12 -9.39 -4.18
N PHE A 169 3.06 -9.05 -4.93
CA PHE A 169 2.94 -9.40 -6.35
C PHE A 169 3.90 -8.59 -7.24
N LEU A 170 4.02 -7.28 -6.98
CA LEU A 170 4.96 -6.40 -7.65
C LEU A 170 6.40 -6.92 -7.50
N GLU A 171 6.78 -7.33 -6.28
CA GLU A 171 8.08 -7.91 -5.97
C GLU A 171 8.32 -9.24 -6.71
N ARG A 172 7.37 -10.18 -6.64
CA ARG A 172 7.56 -11.55 -7.16
C ARG A 172 7.47 -11.69 -8.68
N CYS A 173 6.53 -10.97 -9.32
CA CYS A 173 6.15 -11.26 -10.71
C CYS A 173 6.62 -10.20 -11.71
N MET A 174 7.04 -9.04 -11.24
CA MET A 174 7.39 -7.92 -12.10
C MET A 174 8.81 -7.43 -11.93
N GLY A 175 9.62 -7.98 -11.00
CA GLY A 175 11.00 -7.52 -10.76
C GLY A 175 11.08 -6.02 -10.49
N GLY A 176 9.96 -5.42 -10.09
CA GLY A 176 9.83 -4.02 -9.73
C GLY A 176 9.79 -3.94 -8.22
N HIS A 177 10.53 -2.99 -7.69
CA HIS A 177 10.47 -2.59 -6.30
C HIS A 177 9.74 -1.24 -6.23
N PHE A 178 9.11 -0.91 -5.11
CA PHE A 178 8.95 0.49 -4.72
C PHE A 178 10.33 1.04 -4.36
N SER A 179 11.22 1.18 -5.33
CA SER A 179 12.58 1.71 -5.10
C SER A 179 13.05 2.41 -6.37
N SER A 180 13.31 3.71 -6.25
CA SER A 180 14.64 4.25 -5.96
C SER A 180 15.45 4.34 -7.24
N THR A 181 15.43 5.52 -7.86
CA THR A 181 16.47 5.93 -8.78
C THR A 181 17.76 6.06 -7.96
N THR A 182 18.62 5.05 -8.01
CA THR A 182 20.04 5.21 -7.70
C THR A 182 20.65 6.07 -8.80
N LEU A 183 20.90 7.36 -8.52
CA LEU A 183 21.84 8.13 -9.32
C LEU A 183 23.25 7.63 -8.97
N ARG A 184 23.74 6.62 -9.70
CA ARG A 184 25.18 6.42 -9.84
C ARG A 184 25.72 7.58 -10.67
N LEU A 185 26.39 8.52 -10.02
CA LEU A 185 27.32 9.45 -10.67
C LEU A 185 28.62 8.69 -10.97
N ASP A 186 28.58 7.82 -11.97
CA ASP A 186 29.82 7.27 -12.52
C ASP A 186 30.32 8.23 -13.60
N ASN A 187 31.41 8.93 -13.26
CA ASN A 187 32.19 9.72 -14.20
C ASN A 187 32.66 8.84 -15.36
N GLY A 188 31.97 8.95 -16.49
CA GLY A 188 32.45 8.69 -17.84
C GLY A 188 33.32 7.44 -18.06
N LYS A 189 32.69 6.33 -18.45
CA LYS A 189 32.97 5.56 -19.68
C LYS A 189 32.11 4.30 -19.71
N ASN A 190 31.60 4.00 -20.90
CA ASN A 190 30.80 2.83 -21.26
C ASN A 190 31.32 1.52 -20.63
N ASP A 191 30.48 0.84 -19.87
CA ASP A 191 30.10 -0.57 -20.07
C ASP A 191 29.09 -1.01 -18.99
N CYS A 192 27.88 -1.39 -19.41
CA CYS A 192 26.84 -1.91 -18.53
C CYS A 192 27.14 -3.37 -18.18
N ALA A 193 27.88 -3.60 -17.10
CA ALA A 193 27.92 -4.90 -16.43
C ALA A 193 26.84 -4.92 -15.34
N PHE A 194 25.74 -5.63 -15.58
CA PHE A 194 24.77 -6.00 -14.55
C PHE A 194 25.46 -6.95 -13.57
N VAL A 195 25.76 -6.49 -12.37
CA VAL A 195 26.12 -7.37 -11.25
C VAL A 195 24.81 -7.86 -10.63
N THR A 196 24.36 -9.04 -11.07
CA THR A 196 23.35 -9.82 -10.35
C THR A 196 24.00 -10.41 -9.11
N SER A 197 23.74 -9.83 -7.94
CA SER A 197 23.94 -10.55 -6.67
C SER A 197 22.69 -11.39 -6.38
N PRO A 198 22.85 -12.63 -5.85
CA PRO A 198 21.71 -13.45 -5.46
C PRO A 198 20.99 -12.79 -4.29
N VAL A 199 19.67 -12.57 -4.45
CA VAL A 199 18.82 -11.97 -3.42
C VAL A 199 18.58 -13.03 -2.35
N ASP A 200 19.23 -12.85 -1.20
CA ASP A 200 18.90 -13.59 0.02
C ASP A 200 17.43 -13.33 0.40
N SER A 201 16.75 -14.42 0.69
CA SER A 201 15.35 -14.48 1.09
C SER A 201 15.11 -13.72 2.41
N ALA A 202 13.96 -13.02 2.53
CA ALA A 202 13.41 -12.39 3.74
C ALA A 202 14.02 -11.03 4.18
N SER A 203 14.02 -10.01 3.30
CA SER A 203 14.33 -8.63 3.70
C SER A 203 13.15 -7.96 4.42
N THR A 204 13.19 -7.84 5.76
CA THR A 204 12.26 -7.03 6.59
C THR A 204 12.68 -5.54 6.64
N THR A 205 13.51 -5.08 5.71
CA THR A 205 14.06 -3.72 5.73
C THR A 205 13.03 -2.70 5.29
N LEU A 206 12.87 -1.65 6.10
CA LEU A 206 12.04 -0.49 5.78
C LEU A 206 12.90 0.66 5.24
N GLY A 207 12.26 1.54 4.49
CA GLY A 207 12.78 2.80 4.01
C GLY A 207 11.76 3.93 4.18
N LEU A 208 12.20 5.15 3.91
CA LEU A 208 11.40 6.36 4.00
C LEU A 208 11.36 7.08 2.66
N ILE A 209 10.18 7.56 2.27
CA ILE A 209 10.02 8.38 1.07
C ILE A 209 9.50 9.75 1.49
N LEU A 210 10.20 10.81 1.08
CA LEU A 210 9.81 12.18 1.44
C LEU A 210 8.56 12.60 0.67
N ARG A 211 7.59 13.19 1.37
CA ARG A 211 6.35 13.75 0.83
C ARG A 211 6.31 15.27 1.07
N GLU A 212 6.19 16.03 -0.02
CA GLU A 212 5.95 17.47 -0.04
C GLU A 212 4.56 17.73 -0.65
N GLY A 213 3.55 17.92 0.19
CA GLY A 213 2.16 18.10 -0.25
C GLY A 213 1.60 16.87 -0.97
N SER A 214 1.29 16.99 -2.27
CA SER A 214 0.84 15.88 -3.13
C SER A 214 1.98 15.15 -3.84
N VAL A 215 3.20 15.70 -3.79
CA VAL A 215 4.38 15.19 -4.50
C VAL A 215 5.23 14.35 -3.55
N VAL A 216 5.75 13.24 -4.04
CA VAL A 216 6.68 12.37 -3.32
C VAL A 216 8.04 12.48 -4.00
N ARG A 217 9.09 12.79 -3.23
CA ARG A 217 10.45 12.94 -3.74
C ARG A 217 11.28 11.68 -3.51
N LEU A 218 11.99 11.31 -4.56
CA LEU A 218 13.09 10.34 -4.53
C LEU A 218 14.43 11.08 -4.32
N PRO A 219 15.46 10.41 -3.75
CA PRO A 219 15.51 8.98 -3.42
C PRO A 219 14.73 8.59 -2.16
N ALA A 220 14.32 7.31 -2.10
CA ALA A 220 13.88 6.69 -0.86
C ALA A 220 15.11 6.45 0.01
N TYR A 221 15.04 6.82 1.29
CA TYR A 221 16.09 6.60 2.27
C TYR A 221 15.95 5.20 2.87
N GLU A 222 17.03 4.46 2.97
CA GLU A 222 17.03 3.23 3.75
C GLU A 222 17.08 3.49 5.24
N LEU A 223 16.42 2.61 5.99
CA LEU A 223 16.62 2.53 7.42
C LEU A 223 17.64 1.44 7.73
N SER A 224 18.68 1.83 8.46
CA SER A 224 19.66 0.92 9.02
C SER A 224 19.01 -0.09 9.96
N GLN A 225 19.46 -1.34 9.87
CA GLN A 225 19.13 -2.42 10.79
C GLN A 225 20.08 -2.50 11.99
N ASP A 226 21.08 -1.61 12.06
CA ASP A 226 21.97 -1.55 13.22
C ASP A 226 21.17 -1.25 14.49
N PRO A 227 21.61 -1.72 15.68
CA PRO A 227 20.94 -1.43 16.94
C PRO A 227 20.80 0.07 17.23
N GLU A 228 21.76 0.87 16.76
CA GLU A 228 21.72 2.34 16.86
C GLU A 228 20.62 2.97 15.99
N GLY A 229 20.12 2.24 14.98
CA GLY A 229 19.08 2.69 14.07
C GLY A 229 19.53 3.84 13.16
N THR A 230 18.54 4.51 12.60
CA THR A 230 18.68 5.66 11.71
C THR A 230 18.18 6.92 12.38
N VAL A 231 18.96 8.00 12.33
CA VAL A 231 18.60 9.30 12.90
C VAL A 231 18.23 10.28 11.80
N ILE A 232 17.06 10.89 11.92
CA ILE A 232 16.55 11.91 11.01
C ILE A 232 16.70 13.28 11.67
N GLY A 233 17.19 14.26 10.93
CA GLY A 233 17.33 15.63 11.43
C GLY A 233 17.68 16.64 10.35
N TYR A 234 17.79 17.92 10.73
CA TYR A 234 18.32 18.97 9.85
C TYR A 234 19.85 19.01 9.97
N LEU A 235 20.54 18.50 8.95
CA LEU A 235 22.00 18.28 8.95
C LEU A 235 22.52 17.38 10.08
N PRO A 236 22.01 16.13 10.19
CA PRO A 236 22.43 15.21 11.22
C PRO A 236 23.86 14.73 10.97
N THR A 237 24.60 14.45 12.04
CA THR A 237 25.95 13.87 11.99
C THR A 237 25.93 12.45 12.55
N GLY A 238 26.67 11.55 11.90
CA GLY A 238 26.73 10.13 12.26
C GLY A 238 26.80 9.21 11.04
N THR A 239 26.80 7.90 11.29
CA THR A 239 26.90 6.85 10.26
C THR A 239 25.57 6.53 9.59
N ASN A 240 24.46 6.48 10.34
CA ASN A 240 23.14 6.11 9.84
C ASN A 240 22.18 7.30 9.97
N VAL A 241 22.31 8.28 9.09
CA VAL A 241 21.58 9.54 9.21
C VAL A 241 20.86 9.95 7.94
N ILE A 242 19.67 10.55 8.10
CA ILE A 242 18.85 11.08 7.02
C ILE A 242 18.66 12.59 7.21
N GLY A 243 19.15 13.37 6.25
CA GLY A 243 18.95 14.82 6.23
C GLY A 243 17.53 15.19 5.80
N ALA A 244 16.82 15.93 6.65
CA ALA A 244 15.54 16.54 6.32
C ALA A 244 15.73 17.88 5.58
N PRO A 245 14.82 18.24 4.65
CA PRO A 245 14.98 19.39 3.76
C PRO A 245 14.60 20.74 4.39
N ASP A 246 13.94 20.77 5.56
CA ASP A 246 13.41 21.99 6.18
C ASP A 246 14.01 22.23 7.57
N GLY A 247 14.34 23.50 7.87
CA GLY A 247 14.89 23.94 9.15
C GLY A 247 13.90 23.89 10.33
N CYS A 248 12.62 23.56 10.10
CA CYS A 248 11.66 23.23 11.16
C CYS A 248 11.99 21.90 11.85
N VAL A 249 12.86 21.08 11.26
CA VAL A 249 13.33 19.82 11.82
C VAL A 249 14.58 20.10 12.67
N SER A 250 14.61 19.71 13.94
CA SER A 250 15.81 19.78 14.79
C SER A 250 16.99 18.95 14.22
N ALA A 251 18.22 19.27 14.62
CA ALA A 251 19.44 18.60 14.14
C ALA A 251 19.46 17.08 14.38
N ARG A 252 18.86 16.63 15.48
CA ARG A 252 18.49 15.25 15.74
C ARG A 252 17.02 15.26 16.16
N HIS A 253 16.14 14.82 15.28
CA HIS A 253 14.70 15.00 15.45
C HIS A 253 14.01 13.69 15.82
N LEU A 254 14.31 12.63 15.06
CA LEU A 254 13.65 11.34 15.20
C LEU A 254 14.68 10.23 15.04
N ARG A 255 14.57 9.18 15.85
CA ARG A 255 15.30 7.92 15.66
C ARG A 255 14.35 6.83 15.23
N ILE A 256 14.77 6.02 14.27
CA ILE A 256 14.03 4.83 13.82
C ILE A 256 14.95 3.61 13.86
N TRP A 257 14.53 2.51 14.46
CA TRP A 257 15.33 1.29 14.53
C TRP A 257 14.46 0.04 14.42
N CYS A 258 15.12 -1.08 14.14
CA CYS A 258 14.50 -2.41 14.14
C CYS A 258 14.92 -3.16 15.41
N GLU A 259 13.95 -3.69 16.15
CA GLU A 259 14.18 -4.56 17.31
C GLU A 259 13.18 -5.71 17.26
N GLY A 260 13.66 -6.96 17.35
CA GLY A 260 12.80 -8.15 17.30
C GLY A 260 11.97 -8.27 16.01
N GLY A 261 12.44 -7.70 14.89
CA GLY A 261 11.72 -7.71 13.60
C GLY A 261 10.60 -6.69 13.50
N ARG A 262 10.46 -5.79 14.49
CA ARG A 262 9.52 -4.66 14.47
C ARG A 262 10.27 -3.35 14.38
N TRP A 263 9.67 -2.38 13.72
CA TRP A 263 10.26 -1.06 13.54
C TRP A 263 9.63 -0.06 14.49
N TYR A 264 10.47 0.76 15.11
CA TYR A 264 10.07 1.73 16.11
C TYR A 264 10.57 3.11 15.74
N ALA A 265 9.77 4.14 16.01
CA ALA A 265 10.14 5.54 15.91
C ALA A 265 10.07 6.21 17.28
N GLN A 266 11.07 7.02 17.62
CA GLN A 266 11.12 7.76 18.88
C GLN A 266 11.69 9.16 18.67
N GLY A 267 11.02 10.16 19.24
CA GLY A 267 11.48 11.55 19.26
C GLY A 267 12.78 11.69 20.06
N LEU A 268 13.63 12.64 19.65
CA LEU A 268 14.94 12.88 20.24
C LEU A 268 15.02 14.24 20.96
N GLY A 269 13.91 14.72 21.52
CA GLY A 269 13.79 16.04 22.12
C GLY A 269 13.61 17.14 21.08
N SER A 270 12.85 16.85 20.01
CA SER A 270 12.68 17.79 18.91
C SER A 270 11.88 19.03 19.32
N THR A 271 12.24 20.18 18.76
CA THR A 271 11.60 21.46 19.10
C THR A 271 10.15 21.52 18.62
N ALA A 272 9.88 20.97 17.44
CA ALA A 272 8.60 21.09 16.74
C ALA A 272 7.73 19.82 16.83
N GLY A 273 8.21 18.76 17.48
CA GLY A 273 7.51 17.49 17.65
C GLY A 273 7.43 16.62 16.39
N THR A 274 7.03 15.37 16.59
CA THR A 274 6.72 14.39 15.55
C THR A 274 5.37 13.74 15.78
N VAL A 275 4.58 13.63 14.71
CA VAL A 275 3.30 12.92 14.70
C VAL A 275 3.37 11.78 13.70
N LEU A 276 2.99 10.59 14.13
CA LEU A 276 2.71 9.45 13.28
C LEU A 276 1.24 9.52 12.85
N LYS A 277 0.99 9.47 11.54
CA LYS A 277 -0.35 9.43 10.97
C LYS A 277 -0.58 8.08 10.33
N ARG A 278 -1.66 7.41 10.74
CA ARG A 278 -2.15 6.18 10.11
C ARG A 278 -3.48 6.48 9.43
N GLY A 279 -3.42 7.29 8.38
CA GLY A 279 -4.60 7.84 7.72
C GLY A 279 -4.94 9.25 8.18
N VAL A 280 -6.22 9.64 8.05
CA VAL A 280 -6.68 11.03 8.26
C VAL A 280 -6.94 11.34 9.74
N GLU A 281 -7.49 10.38 10.48
CA GLU A 281 -7.96 10.60 11.86
C GLU A 281 -7.12 9.88 12.94
N ASP A 282 -6.37 8.83 12.58
CA ASP A 282 -5.44 8.18 13.51
C ASP A 282 -4.11 8.95 13.55
N LEU A 283 -4.05 9.86 14.52
CA LEU A 283 -2.87 10.65 14.83
C LEU A 283 -2.29 10.18 16.16
N THR A 284 -1.14 9.52 16.10
CA THR A 284 -0.37 9.15 17.27
C THR A 284 0.77 10.16 17.44
N VAL A 285 0.77 10.91 18.55
CA VAL A 285 1.89 11.80 18.88
C VAL A 285 3.08 10.95 19.31
N VAL A 286 4.15 10.96 18.50
CA VAL A 286 5.43 10.30 18.83
C VAL A 286 6.18 11.14 19.86
N GLU A 287 6.20 12.45 19.63
CA GLU A 287 6.77 13.45 20.53
C GLU A 287 6.05 14.79 20.28
N PRO A 288 5.49 15.46 21.28
CA PRO A 288 4.89 16.79 21.11
C PRO A 288 5.98 17.87 20.95
N PRO A 289 5.63 19.08 20.46
CA PRO A 289 6.55 20.21 20.45
C PRO A 289 7.10 20.52 21.84
N SER A 290 8.33 21.05 21.92
CA SER A 290 8.99 21.30 23.21
C SER A 290 8.26 22.33 24.08
N SER A 291 7.45 23.21 23.49
CA SER A 291 6.58 24.15 24.21
C SER A 291 5.42 23.48 24.94
N GLU A 292 5.02 22.29 24.50
CA GLU A 292 3.93 21.49 25.06
C GLU A 292 4.46 20.28 25.86
N ALA A 293 5.76 19.99 25.74
CA ALA A 293 6.42 18.94 26.48
C ALA A 293 6.59 19.32 27.97
N GLY A 294 6.24 18.38 28.85
CA GLY A 294 6.49 18.52 30.29
C GLY A 294 7.98 18.38 30.62
N PRO A 295 8.54 19.14 31.57
CA PRO A 295 9.95 19.06 31.91
C PRO A 295 10.34 17.65 32.36
N GLY A 296 11.36 17.07 31.73
CA GLY A 296 11.88 15.73 32.06
C GLY A 296 10.99 14.56 31.61
N ARG A 297 9.99 14.81 30.77
CA ARG A 297 9.11 13.75 30.25
C ARG A 297 9.79 13.04 29.08
N GLU A 298 9.98 11.73 29.21
CA GLU A 298 10.39 10.86 28.11
C GLU A 298 9.17 10.36 27.35
N TYR A 299 9.31 10.26 26.02
CA TYR A 299 8.28 9.74 25.14
C TYR A 299 8.70 8.35 24.65
N PRO A 300 7.89 7.30 24.91
CA PRO A 300 8.26 5.93 24.55
C PRO A 300 8.25 5.74 23.02
N PRO A 301 9.00 4.76 22.51
CA PRO A 301 8.95 4.41 21.10
C PRO A 301 7.56 3.98 20.64
N VAL A 302 7.21 4.37 19.41
CA VAL A 302 5.98 4.00 18.73
C VAL A 302 6.29 3.03 17.59
N GLU A 303 5.57 1.92 17.51
CA GLU A 303 5.72 0.96 16.42
C GLU A 303 5.24 1.58 15.09
N ILE A 304 6.05 1.46 14.03
CA ILE A 304 5.75 1.95 12.69
C ILE A 304 5.65 0.79 11.68
N LYS A 305 4.82 0.98 10.67
CA LYS A 305 4.55 -0.02 9.62
C LYS A 305 4.58 0.62 8.24
N VAL A 306 4.66 -0.23 7.21
CA VAL A 306 4.53 0.19 5.82
C VAL A 306 3.21 0.94 5.62
N GLY A 307 3.27 2.08 4.93
CA GLY A 307 2.13 2.97 4.68
C GLY A 307 1.91 4.04 5.74
N ASP A 308 2.57 3.96 6.91
CA ASP A 308 2.51 5.01 7.93
C ASP A 308 3.19 6.31 7.46
N GLU A 309 2.69 7.45 7.93
CA GLU A 309 3.28 8.77 7.64
C GLU A 309 3.88 9.41 8.89
N LEU A 310 5.17 9.72 8.86
CA LEU A 310 5.89 10.42 9.91
C LEU A 310 5.98 11.91 9.56
N CYS A 311 5.21 12.72 10.27
CA CYS A 311 5.13 14.17 10.11
C CYS A 311 6.00 14.87 11.15
N LEU A 312 7.19 15.32 10.73
CA LEU A 312 8.18 16.02 11.53
C LEU A 312 7.97 17.53 11.42
N GLY A 313 7.85 18.20 12.58
CA GLY A 313 7.69 19.65 12.68
C GLY A 313 6.51 20.24 11.90
N GLY A 314 5.48 19.42 11.61
CA GLY A 314 4.27 19.82 10.90
C GLY A 314 4.42 20.10 9.40
N LYS A 315 5.62 19.97 8.83
CA LYS A 315 5.90 20.33 7.42
C LYS A 315 6.57 19.21 6.63
N VAL A 316 7.48 18.47 7.25
CA VAL A 316 8.23 17.41 6.59
C VAL A 316 7.52 16.09 6.85
N THR A 317 7.03 15.43 5.80
CA THR A 317 6.35 14.14 5.94
C THR A 317 7.15 13.06 5.25
N TYR A 318 7.42 11.96 5.95
CA TYR A 318 7.98 10.74 5.37
C TYR A 318 6.93 9.64 5.34
N ILE A 319 6.85 8.90 4.23
CA ILE A 319 6.04 7.70 4.11
C ILE A 319 6.95 6.51 4.34
N VAL A 320 6.54 5.59 5.23
CA VAL A 320 7.26 4.35 5.51
C VAL A 320 6.95 3.34 4.39
N ALA A 321 7.97 2.77 3.78
CA ALA A 321 7.86 1.78 2.69
C ALA A 321 8.84 0.62 2.93
N ARG A 322 8.69 -0.51 2.23
CA ARG A 322 9.76 -1.53 2.20
C ARG A 322 10.90 -1.07 1.29
N GLY A 323 12.13 -1.40 1.65
CA GLY A 323 13.28 -1.11 0.78
C GLY A 323 14.60 -1.66 1.29
N LYS A 324 15.36 -2.27 0.37
CA LYS A 324 16.80 -2.58 0.49
C LYS A 324 17.50 -1.95 -0.72
N ILE A 325 18.44 -1.04 -0.53
CA ILE A 325 19.39 -0.47 -1.50
C ILE A 325 20.49 -1.53 -1.62
N GLY A 326 20.33 -2.38 -2.63
CA GLY A 326 21.45 -3.13 -3.21
C GLY A 326 22.20 -2.27 -4.21
#